data_AF-A0A059LBD6-F1
#
_entry.id   AF-A0A059LBD6-F1
#
_cell.length_a   1.000
_cell.length_b   1.000
_cell.length_c   1.000
_cell.angle_alpha   90.00
_cell.angle_beta   90.00
_cell.angle_gamma   90.00
#
_symmetry.space_group_name_H-M   'P 1'
#
loop_
_entity.id
_entity.type
_entity.pdbx_description
1 polymer ?
#
loop_
_entity_poly.entity_id
_entity_poly.type
_entity_poly.pdbx_seq_one_letter_code
_entity_poly.pdbx_strand_id
1 'polypeptide(L)'
;EELRPGAPPRVFSLSKIVEVAAHNMGRIRLVWARVWAVLSDFFAAVGCHENLAVALYGVDALRQLAVKFLERDELANYSFQNDFLRPFCAVIRRSRSPAVRELVIRCCSQMVLARGANIKSGWRSMFMVFTSAAGDQDAGIVRLAFDTIERIVRDHFVLIADAQAATFADAVNCLIAYTNNPHSLDVALNAVAFLRYCALQLAEGGVADVPGPEDDRGGEGEEPGSEPTSPP
;
A
#
# COMPACT_ATOMS: atom_id res chain seq x y z
N GLU A 1 -24.82 11.65 -43.95
CA GLU A 1 -24.04 12.56 -43.06
C GLU A 1 -23.78 11.83 -41.75
N GLU A 2 -23.01 10.74 -41.85
CA GLU A 2 -22.58 9.90 -40.72
C GLU A 2 -21.06 10.02 -40.62
N LEU A 3 -20.51 9.91 -39.40
CA LEU A 3 -19.11 10.15 -38.98
C LEU A 3 -18.82 11.52 -38.33
N ARG A 4 -19.53 11.84 -37.24
CA ARG A 4 -18.94 12.70 -36.19
C ARG A 4 -18.19 11.80 -35.19
N PRO A 5 -17.00 12.17 -34.70
CA PRO A 5 -16.34 11.43 -33.64
C PRO A 5 -17.28 11.38 -32.44
N GLY A 6 -17.51 10.17 -31.91
CA GLY A 6 -18.49 9.91 -30.85
C GLY A 6 -18.33 10.86 -29.68
N ALA A 7 -19.45 11.39 -29.18
CA ALA A 7 -19.47 12.32 -28.05
C ALA A 7 -18.60 11.81 -26.89
N PRO A 8 -17.90 12.71 -26.15
CA PRO A 8 -17.06 12.29 -25.04
C PRO A 8 -17.89 11.47 -24.04
N PRO A 9 -17.30 10.42 -23.43
CA PRO A 9 -18.01 9.55 -22.51
C PRO A 9 -18.63 10.36 -21.37
N ARG A 10 -19.92 10.12 -21.11
CA ARG A 10 -20.65 10.85 -20.06
C ARG A 10 -20.19 10.36 -18.69
N VAL A 11 -19.42 11.18 -17.99
CA VAL A 11 -18.86 10.86 -16.65
C VAL A 11 -19.85 11.07 -15.50
N PHE A 12 -21.07 11.57 -15.76
CA PHE A 12 -22.05 11.91 -14.73
C PHE A 12 -22.39 10.75 -13.78
N SER A 13 -22.65 9.55 -14.30
CA SER A 13 -22.96 8.40 -13.43
C SER A 13 -21.76 7.98 -12.59
N LEU A 14 -20.55 8.08 -13.15
CA LEU A 14 -19.31 7.83 -12.40
C LEU A 14 -19.15 8.86 -11.28
N SER A 15 -19.35 10.15 -11.56
CA SER A 15 -19.25 11.20 -10.54
C SER A 15 -20.25 11.00 -9.41
N LYS A 16 -21.48 10.56 -9.72
CA LYS A 16 -22.48 10.23 -8.70
C LYS A 16 -22.09 9.03 -7.84
N ILE A 17 -21.44 8.02 -8.41
CA ILE A 17 -20.90 6.91 -7.62
C ILE A 17 -19.80 7.41 -6.66
N VAL A 18 -18.93 8.32 -7.10
CA VAL A 18 -17.90 8.93 -6.22
C VAL A 18 -18.54 9.71 -5.07
N GLU A 19 -19.56 10.53 -5.35
CA GLU A 19 -20.29 11.28 -4.32
C GLU A 19 -20.94 10.34 -3.29
N VAL A 20 -21.64 9.31 -3.76
CA VAL A 20 -22.28 8.29 -2.90
C VAL A 20 -21.23 7.55 -2.08
N ALA A 21 -20.11 7.14 -2.67
CA ALA A 21 -19.03 6.47 -1.97
C ALA A 21 -18.48 7.37 -0.84
N ALA A 22 -18.14 8.61 -1.15
CA ALA A 22 -17.62 9.58 -0.18
C ALA A 22 -18.58 9.83 0.99
N HIS A 23 -19.87 10.00 0.72
CA HIS A 23 -20.88 10.22 1.76
C HIS A 23 -21.06 9.00 2.68
N ASN A 24 -20.91 7.79 2.14
CA ASN A 24 -21.17 6.56 2.89
C ASN A 24 -19.94 6.01 3.64
N MET A 25 -18.75 6.61 3.49
CA MET A 25 -17.55 6.14 4.21
C MET A 25 -17.76 6.12 5.73
N GLY A 26 -18.57 7.03 6.28
CA GLY A 26 -18.85 7.13 7.71
C GLY A 26 -19.70 6.00 8.30
N ARG A 27 -20.26 5.10 7.48
CA ARG A 27 -21.11 4.01 7.97
C ARG A 27 -20.37 3.02 8.87
N ILE A 28 -21.16 2.22 9.60
CA ILE A 28 -20.67 1.07 10.36
C ILE A 28 -19.73 0.23 9.49
N ARG A 29 -18.54 -0.08 10.02
CA ARG A 29 -17.43 -0.66 9.25
C ARG A 29 -17.80 -1.92 8.47
N LEU A 30 -18.55 -2.84 9.07
CA LEU A 30 -18.99 -4.07 8.40
C LEU A 30 -19.87 -3.79 7.17
N VAL A 31 -20.76 -2.80 7.28
CA VAL A 31 -21.62 -2.38 6.17
C VAL A 31 -20.78 -1.69 5.10
N TRP A 32 -19.89 -0.78 5.50
CA TRP A 32 -18.99 -0.11 4.57
C TRP A 32 -18.09 -1.10 3.83
N ALA A 33 -17.52 -2.09 4.50
CA ALA A 33 -16.66 -3.10 3.88
C ALA A 33 -17.39 -3.86 2.75
N ARG A 34 -18.66 -4.22 2.96
CA ARG A 34 -19.49 -4.88 1.93
C ARG A 34 -19.78 -3.96 0.74
N VAL A 35 -20.07 -2.68 1.00
CA VAL A 35 -20.28 -1.69 -0.06
C VAL A 35 -18.97 -1.45 -0.83
N TRP A 36 -17.87 -1.27 -0.10
CA TRP A 36 -16.57 -1.03 -0.68
C TRP A 36 -16.07 -2.19 -1.51
N ALA A 37 -16.32 -3.45 -1.14
CA ALA A 37 -15.95 -4.60 -1.97
C ALA A 37 -16.49 -4.46 -3.40
N VAL A 38 -17.77 -4.09 -3.55
CA VAL A 38 -18.40 -3.87 -4.86
C VAL A 38 -17.81 -2.65 -5.57
N LEU A 39 -17.63 -1.54 -4.85
CA LEU A 39 -17.09 -0.30 -5.43
C LEU A 39 -15.62 -0.43 -5.84
N SER A 40 -14.83 -1.17 -5.07
CA SER A 40 -13.41 -1.44 -5.27
C SER A 40 -13.20 -2.16 -6.60
N ASP A 41 -13.96 -3.23 -6.84
CA ASP A 41 -13.93 -3.97 -8.11
C ASP A 41 -14.39 -3.09 -9.29
N PHE A 42 -15.44 -2.30 -9.08
CA PHE A 42 -15.93 -1.36 -10.08
C PHE A 42 -14.87 -0.33 -10.47
N PHE A 43 -14.25 0.35 -9.51
CA PHE A 43 -13.23 1.36 -9.78
C PHE A 43 -11.96 0.74 -10.39
N ALA A 44 -11.58 -0.47 -9.99
CA ALA A 44 -10.47 -1.19 -10.63
C ALA A 44 -10.78 -1.49 -12.10
N ALA A 45 -12.01 -1.88 -12.42
CA ALA A 45 -12.45 -2.10 -13.80
C ALA A 45 -12.46 -0.79 -14.60
N VAL A 46 -13.02 0.29 -14.05
CA VAL A 46 -13.04 1.62 -14.69
C VAL A 46 -11.62 2.13 -14.92
N GLY A 47 -10.71 2.01 -13.96
CA GLY A 47 -9.30 2.41 -14.09
C GLY A 47 -8.52 1.59 -15.13
N CYS A 48 -9.04 0.43 -15.55
CA CYS A 48 -8.48 -0.40 -16.62
C CYS A 48 -9.27 -0.30 -17.94
N HIS A 49 -10.20 0.65 -18.07
CA HIS A 49 -11.06 0.78 -19.24
C HIS A 49 -10.26 1.16 -20.49
N GLU A 50 -10.67 0.67 -21.66
CA GLU A 50 -9.96 0.92 -22.93
C GLU A 50 -9.97 2.39 -23.35
N ASN A 51 -11.06 3.10 -23.05
CA ASN A 51 -11.13 4.54 -23.20
C ASN A 51 -10.26 5.23 -22.13
N LEU A 52 -9.16 5.86 -22.58
CA LEU A 52 -8.21 6.54 -21.73
C LEU A 52 -8.85 7.58 -20.79
N ALA A 53 -9.79 8.40 -21.29
CA ALA A 53 -10.42 9.43 -20.47
C ALA A 53 -11.23 8.83 -19.31
N VAL A 54 -11.90 7.70 -19.56
CA VAL A 54 -12.64 6.96 -18.52
C VAL A 54 -11.68 6.34 -17.50
N ALA A 55 -10.57 5.76 -17.96
CA ALA A 55 -9.56 5.17 -17.09
C ALA A 55 -8.89 6.21 -16.18
N LEU A 56 -8.47 7.34 -16.75
CA LEU A 56 -7.89 8.45 -15.99
C LEU A 56 -8.89 9.01 -14.96
N TYR A 57 -10.16 9.15 -15.35
CA TYR A 57 -11.22 9.56 -14.42
C TYR A 57 -11.38 8.55 -13.28
N GLY A 58 -11.38 7.25 -13.57
CA GLY A 58 -11.48 6.19 -12.56
C GLY A 58 -10.34 6.23 -11.53
N VAL A 59 -9.11 6.46 -11.99
CA VAL A 59 -7.95 6.60 -11.09
C VAL A 59 -8.02 7.87 -10.27
N ASP A 60 -8.42 9.00 -10.85
CA ASP A 60 -8.58 10.25 -10.08
C ASP A 60 -9.73 10.14 -9.06
N ALA A 61 -10.84 9.49 -9.42
CA ALA A 61 -11.93 9.19 -8.51
C ALA A 61 -11.46 8.35 -7.31
N LEU A 62 -10.67 7.29 -7.55
CA LEU A 62 -10.03 6.52 -6.48
C LEU A 62 -9.15 7.39 -5.59
N ARG A 63 -8.35 8.28 -6.18
CA ARG A 63 -7.49 9.22 -5.43
C ARG A 63 -8.32 10.13 -4.54
N GLN A 64 -9.39 10.74 -5.06
CA GLN A 64 -10.27 11.62 -4.28
C GLN A 64 -10.87 10.90 -3.05
N LEU A 65 -11.28 9.64 -3.24
CA LEU A 65 -11.82 8.82 -2.18
C LEU A 65 -10.73 8.39 -1.17
N ALA A 66 -9.56 7.98 -1.64
CA ALA A 66 -8.45 7.54 -0.81
C ALA A 66 -7.88 8.67 0.06
N VAL A 67 -7.73 9.88 -0.50
CA VAL A 67 -7.27 11.06 0.27
C VAL A 67 -8.20 11.34 1.45
N LYS A 68 -9.52 11.24 1.26
CA LYS A 68 -10.52 11.41 2.33
C LYS A 68 -10.50 10.25 3.32
N PHE A 69 -10.33 9.02 2.83
CA PHE A 69 -10.31 7.84 3.68
C PHE A 69 -9.10 7.82 4.62
N LEU A 70 -7.93 8.25 4.12
CA LEU A 70 -6.69 8.34 4.88
C LEU A 70 -6.68 9.48 5.91
N GLU A 71 -7.64 10.43 5.88
CA GLU A 71 -7.78 11.42 6.97
C GLU A 71 -8.28 10.79 8.27
N ARG A 72 -8.82 9.58 8.19
CA ARG A 72 -9.46 8.91 9.31
C ARG A 72 -8.47 7.97 9.96
N ASP A 73 -8.49 7.95 11.29
CA ASP A 73 -7.71 6.98 12.03
C ASP A 73 -8.17 5.55 11.75
N GLU A 74 -7.20 4.72 11.42
CA GLU A 74 -7.37 3.28 11.40
C GLU A 74 -7.15 2.71 12.81
N LEU A 75 -8.07 1.83 13.24
CA LEU A 75 -7.95 1.11 14.50
C LEU A 75 -6.80 0.10 14.44
N ALA A 76 -6.13 -0.09 15.57
CA ALA A 76 -5.17 -1.16 15.76
C ALA A 76 -5.77 -2.53 15.38
N ASN A 77 -4.97 -3.41 14.78
CA ASN A 77 -5.31 -4.76 14.37
C ASN A 77 -6.34 -4.89 13.22
N TYR A 78 -6.67 -3.79 12.54
CA TYR A 78 -7.45 -3.81 11.30
C TYR A 78 -6.62 -3.36 10.11
N SER A 79 -6.97 -3.81 8.91
CA SER A 79 -6.25 -3.52 7.66
C SER A 79 -7.13 -2.86 6.58
N PHE A 80 -8.02 -1.96 7.01
CA PHE A 80 -8.98 -1.31 6.12
C PHE A 80 -8.31 -0.43 5.08
N GLN A 81 -7.24 0.29 5.43
CA GLN A 81 -6.51 1.11 4.48
C GLN A 81 -5.87 0.23 3.38
N ASN A 82 -5.35 -0.94 3.74
CA ASN A 82 -4.84 -1.90 2.77
C ASN A 82 -5.94 -2.35 1.78
N ASP A 83 -7.10 -2.77 2.28
CA ASP A 83 -8.23 -3.18 1.42
C ASP A 83 -8.76 -2.01 0.58
N PHE A 84 -8.75 -0.79 1.13
CA PHE A 84 -9.17 0.41 0.42
C PHE A 84 -8.28 0.74 -0.77
N LEU A 85 -6.96 0.55 -0.62
CA LEU A 85 -5.98 0.92 -1.64
C LEU A 85 -5.73 -0.16 -2.70
N ARG A 86 -6.28 -1.38 -2.53
CA ARG A 86 -6.14 -2.48 -3.50
C ARG A 86 -6.50 -2.13 -4.95
N PRO A 87 -7.50 -1.28 -5.27
CA PRO A 87 -7.76 -0.86 -6.63
C PRO A 87 -6.56 -0.25 -7.34
N PHE A 88 -5.73 0.55 -6.66
CA PHE A 88 -4.50 1.09 -7.26
C PHE A 88 -3.54 -0.02 -7.65
N CYS A 89 -3.39 -1.03 -6.79
CA CYS A 89 -2.57 -2.21 -7.07
C CYS A 89 -3.08 -2.99 -8.29
N ALA A 90 -4.41 -3.10 -8.46
CA ALA A 90 -5.01 -3.75 -9.60
C ALA A 90 -4.76 -2.94 -10.90
N VAL A 91 -4.94 -1.62 -10.85
CA VAL A 91 -4.81 -0.75 -12.03
C VAL A 91 -3.37 -0.70 -12.53
N ILE A 92 -2.37 -0.50 -11.65
CA ILE A 92 -0.96 -0.44 -12.06
C ILE A 92 -0.50 -1.73 -12.76
N ARG A 93 -0.99 -2.89 -12.29
CA ARG A 93 -0.62 -4.21 -12.84
C ARG A 93 -1.35 -4.56 -14.14
N ARG A 94 -2.58 -4.07 -14.33
CA ARG A 94 -3.46 -4.50 -15.43
C ARG A 94 -3.54 -3.48 -16.57
N SER A 95 -3.30 -2.20 -16.31
CA SER A 95 -3.44 -1.16 -17.32
C SER A 95 -2.29 -1.19 -18.33
N ARG A 96 -2.64 -1.24 -19.61
CA ARG A 96 -1.67 -1.17 -20.70
C ARG A 96 -1.24 0.27 -21.03
N SER A 97 -1.95 1.28 -20.54
CA SER A 97 -1.66 2.70 -20.80
C SER A 97 -0.59 3.25 -19.84
N PRO A 98 0.57 3.71 -20.34
CA PRO A 98 1.59 4.37 -19.50
C PRO A 98 1.03 5.58 -18.75
N ALA A 99 0.17 6.39 -19.39
CA ALA A 99 -0.44 7.56 -18.77
C ALA A 99 -1.30 7.21 -17.53
N VAL A 100 -2.01 6.08 -17.58
CA VAL A 100 -2.81 5.59 -16.44
C VAL A 100 -1.90 5.08 -15.33
N ARG A 101 -0.86 4.31 -15.67
CA ARG A 101 0.12 3.77 -14.71
C ARG A 101 0.89 4.90 -14.02
N GLU A 102 1.35 5.89 -14.78
CA GLU A 102 1.98 7.11 -14.25
C GLU A 102 1.04 7.85 -13.29
N LEU A 103 -0.24 8.03 -13.67
CA LEU A 103 -1.21 8.67 -12.79
C LEU A 103 -1.38 7.93 -11.47
N VAL A 104 -1.41 6.58 -11.47
CA VAL A 104 -1.46 5.78 -10.25
C VAL A 104 -0.27 6.08 -9.34
N ILE A 105 0.95 6.11 -9.88
CA ILE A 105 2.16 6.45 -9.12
C ILE A 105 2.07 7.87 -8.56
N ARG A 106 1.71 8.86 -9.38
CA ARG A 106 1.52 10.25 -8.92
C ARG A 106 0.52 10.37 -7.78
N CYS A 107 -0.61 9.65 -7.86
CA CYS A 107 -1.61 9.61 -6.80
C CYS A 107 -1.03 9.07 -5.49
N CYS A 108 -0.32 7.93 -5.56
CA CYS A 108 0.27 7.29 -4.38
C CYS A 108 1.38 8.15 -3.77
N SER A 109 2.28 8.71 -4.59
CA SER A 109 3.33 9.62 -4.14
C SER A 109 2.77 10.85 -3.44
N GLN A 110 1.71 11.46 -3.99
CA GLN A 110 1.06 12.60 -3.34
C GLN A 110 0.41 12.23 -2.01
N MET A 111 -0.23 11.06 -1.91
CA MET A 111 -0.83 10.61 -0.64
C MET A 111 0.24 10.38 0.43
N VAL A 112 1.37 9.79 0.07
CA VAL A 112 2.53 9.64 0.97
C VAL A 112 3.02 10.99 1.46
N LEU A 113 3.27 11.94 0.55
CA LEU A 113 3.78 13.27 0.91
C LEU A 113 2.80 14.07 1.78
N ALA A 114 1.50 13.97 1.48
CA ALA A 114 0.50 14.74 2.20
C ALA A 114 0.11 14.11 3.55
N ARG A 115 0.21 12.78 3.69
CA ARG A 115 -0.42 12.03 4.79
C ARG A 115 0.37 10.82 5.27
N GLY A 116 1.70 10.79 5.09
CA GLY A 116 2.53 9.63 5.48
C GLY A 116 2.31 9.15 6.91
N ALA A 117 2.11 10.08 7.87
CA ALA A 117 1.81 9.75 9.26
C ALA A 117 0.43 9.10 9.50
N ASN A 118 -0.54 9.30 8.60
CA ASN A 118 -1.86 8.67 8.70
C ASN A 118 -1.91 7.30 8.01
N ILE A 119 -0.91 6.97 7.19
CA ILE A 119 -0.83 5.67 6.53
C ILE A 119 -0.36 4.64 7.57
N LYS A 120 -1.20 3.65 7.83
CA LYS A 120 -0.96 2.50 8.72
C LYS A 120 -0.88 1.23 7.89
N SER A 121 -1.93 0.38 7.90
CA SER A 121 -1.94 -0.84 7.06
C SER A 121 -1.88 -0.54 5.55
N GLY A 122 -2.21 0.70 5.16
CA GLY A 122 -2.13 1.17 3.78
C GLY A 122 -0.72 1.10 3.18
N TRP A 123 0.33 1.12 4.00
CA TRP A 123 1.72 1.02 3.52
C TRP A 123 1.95 -0.24 2.69
N ARG A 124 1.33 -1.37 3.06
CA ARG A 124 1.42 -2.61 2.30
C ARG A 124 0.97 -2.43 0.84
N SER A 125 -0.19 -1.81 0.63
CA SER A 125 -0.69 -1.51 -0.71
C SER A 125 0.17 -0.46 -1.44
N MET A 126 0.67 0.56 -0.73
CA MET A 126 1.58 1.55 -1.33
C MET A 126 2.87 0.88 -1.84
N PHE A 127 3.51 0.04 -1.03
CA PHE A 127 4.70 -0.70 -1.45
C PHE A 127 4.39 -1.69 -2.57
N MET A 128 3.23 -2.36 -2.56
CA MET A 128 2.82 -3.20 -3.70
C MET A 128 2.69 -2.41 -5.01
N VAL A 129 2.18 -1.17 -4.97
CA VAL A 129 2.10 -0.29 -6.14
C VAL A 129 3.50 0.09 -6.62
N PHE A 130 4.37 0.57 -5.73
CA PHE A 130 5.72 0.98 -6.10
C PHE A 130 6.61 -0.18 -6.55
N THR A 131 6.43 -1.37 -5.96
CA THR A 131 7.11 -2.61 -6.38
C THR A 131 6.68 -2.99 -7.79
N SER A 132 5.38 -2.85 -8.11
CA SER A 132 4.88 -3.14 -9.46
C SER A 132 5.49 -2.18 -10.50
N ALA A 133 5.74 -0.92 -10.14
CA ALA A 133 6.38 0.06 -11.01
C ALA A 133 7.87 -0.20 -11.25
N ALA A 134 8.55 -0.97 -10.40
CA ALA A 134 9.96 -1.30 -10.57
C ALA A 134 10.23 -2.11 -11.86
N GLY A 135 9.24 -2.87 -12.33
CA GLY A 135 9.28 -3.62 -13.58
C GLY A 135 8.53 -2.97 -14.74
N ASP A 136 8.16 -1.68 -14.64
CA ASP A 136 7.49 -0.98 -15.75
C ASP A 136 8.45 -0.79 -16.93
N GLN A 137 7.90 -0.86 -18.15
CA GLN A 137 8.66 -0.67 -19.39
C GLN A 137 9.02 0.82 -19.61
N ASP A 138 8.28 1.72 -18.97
CA ASP A 138 8.52 3.15 -19.03
C ASP A 138 9.49 3.58 -17.93
N ALA A 139 10.70 3.98 -18.32
CA ALA A 139 11.74 4.44 -17.41
C ALA A 139 11.35 5.68 -16.59
N GLY A 140 10.44 6.53 -17.11
CA GLY A 140 9.92 7.69 -16.39
C GLY A 140 9.03 7.28 -15.22
N ILE A 141 8.21 6.23 -15.41
CA ILE A 141 7.37 5.67 -14.33
C ILE A 141 8.24 5.02 -13.26
N VAL A 142 9.23 4.22 -13.67
CA VAL A 142 10.23 3.62 -12.76
C VAL A 142 10.90 4.71 -11.92
N ARG A 143 11.41 5.76 -12.56
CA ARG A 143 12.12 6.84 -11.85
C ARG A 143 11.21 7.60 -10.89
N LEU A 144 9.99 7.94 -11.32
CA LEU A 144 9.00 8.63 -10.48
C LEU A 144 8.65 7.83 -9.23
N ALA A 145 8.43 6.52 -9.38
CA ALA A 145 8.14 5.65 -8.26
C ALA A 145 9.36 5.54 -7.33
N PHE A 146 10.56 5.39 -7.89
CA PHE A 146 11.78 5.30 -7.09
C PHE A 146 12.08 6.58 -6.31
N ASP A 147 11.93 7.77 -6.92
CA ASP A 147 12.07 9.07 -6.23
C ASP A 147 11.17 9.17 -4.98
N THR A 148 10.01 8.52 -5.03
CA THR A 148 9.09 8.46 -3.89
C THR A 148 9.59 7.50 -2.82
N ILE A 149 10.10 6.32 -3.22
CA ILE A 149 10.71 5.35 -2.29
C ILE A 149 11.93 5.96 -1.58
N GLU A 150 12.78 6.71 -2.29
CA GLU A 150 13.93 7.39 -1.67
C GLU A 150 13.48 8.31 -0.53
N ARG A 151 12.41 9.08 -0.75
CA ARG A 151 11.85 9.96 0.29
C ARG A 151 11.22 9.17 1.43
N ILE A 152 10.49 8.11 1.13
CA ILE A 152 9.88 7.24 2.15
C ILE A 152 10.95 6.68 3.09
N VAL A 153 12.05 6.13 2.54
CA VAL A 153 13.12 5.52 3.34
C VAL A 153 13.90 6.57 4.13
N ARG A 154 14.01 7.82 3.65
CA ARG A 154 14.69 8.90 4.38
C ARG A 154 13.83 9.55 5.45
N ASP A 155 12.58 9.85 5.12
CA ASP A 155 11.72 10.75 5.89
C ASP A 155 10.69 9.99 6.75
N HIS A 156 10.40 8.73 6.40
CA HIS A 156 9.38 7.91 7.05
C HIS A 156 9.92 6.58 7.59
N PHE A 157 11.25 6.42 7.69
CA PHE A 157 11.89 5.19 8.17
C PHE A 157 11.30 4.72 9.50
N VAL A 158 11.25 5.62 10.49
CA VAL A 158 10.74 5.33 11.84
C VAL A 158 9.28 4.88 11.79
N LEU A 159 8.45 5.55 10.98
CA LEU A 159 7.03 5.18 10.83
C LEU A 159 6.86 3.77 10.24
N ILE A 160 7.73 3.37 9.31
CA ILE A 160 7.70 2.04 8.69
C ILE A 160 8.23 0.97 9.65
N ALA A 161 9.32 1.28 10.34
CA ALA A 161 9.96 0.42 11.32
C ALA A 161 9.06 0.15 12.54
N ASP A 162 8.33 1.17 13.00
CA ASP A 162 7.45 1.09 14.18
C ASP A 162 6.03 0.59 13.84
N ALA A 163 5.61 0.64 12.57
CA ALA A 163 4.24 0.26 12.21
C ALA A 163 3.98 -1.23 12.48
N GLN A 164 4.64 -2.11 11.72
CA GLN A 164 4.57 -3.57 11.82
C GLN A 164 5.81 -4.15 11.16
N ALA A 165 6.38 -5.25 11.70
CA ALA A 165 7.54 -5.92 11.10
C ALA A 165 7.33 -6.28 9.62
N ALA A 166 6.10 -6.63 9.23
CA ALA A 166 5.72 -6.90 7.84
C ALA A 166 5.87 -5.68 6.91
N THR A 167 5.63 -4.46 7.42
CA THR A 167 5.73 -3.22 6.63
C THR A 167 7.18 -2.90 6.28
N PHE A 168 8.11 -3.13 7.21
CA PHE A 168 9.55 -3.00 6.92
C PHE A 168 10.00 -4.03 5.89
N ALA A 169 9.56 -5.29 6.02
CA ALA A 169 9.83 -6.33 5.02
C ALA A 169 9.29 -5.96 3.63
N ASP A 170 8.08 -5.39 3.55
CA ASP A 170 7.49 -4.89 2.30
C ASP A 170 8.34 -3.75 1.68
N ALA A 171 8.88 -2.84 2.50
CA ALA A 171 9.77 -1.77 2.04
C ALA A 171 11.10 -2.32 1.48
N VAL A 172 11.72 -3.28 2.18
CA VAL A 172 12.95 -3.95 1.73
C VAL A 172 12.70 -4.72 0.43
N ASN A 173 11.61 -5.48 0.34
CA ASN A 173 11.23 -6.18 -0.89
C ASN A 173 10.98 -5.21 -2.05
N CYS A 174 10.38 -4.05 -1.79
CA CYS A 174 10.22 -3.00 -2.78
C CYS A 174 11.59 -2.50 -3.28
N LEU A 175 12.55 -2.22 -2.40
CA LEU A 175 13.91 -1.83 -2.79
C LEU A 175 14.63 -2.91 -3.60
N ILE A 176 14.50 -4.18 -3.21
CA ILE A 176 15.07 -5.33 -3.96
C ILE A 176 14.54 -5.38 -5.39
N ALA A 177 13.26 -5.04 -5.63
CA ALA A 177 12.72 -5.00 -6.99
C ALA A 177 13.42 -3.96 -7.88
N TYR A 178 13.92 -2.86 -7.31
CA TYR A 178 14.66 -1.83 -8.04
C TYR A 178 16.14 -2.16 -8.27
N THR A 179 16.75 -3.07 -7.50
CA THR A 179 18.16 -3.46 -7.73
C THR A 179 18.38 -4.19 -9.04
N ASN A 180 17.33 -4.83 -9.57
CA ASN A 180 17.35 -5.54 -10.85
C ASN A 180 16.71 -4.73 -11.99
N ASN A 181 16.63 -3.41 -11.87
CA ASN A 181 15.96 -2.58 -12.87
C ASN A 181 16.78 -2.49 -14.18
N PRO A 182 16.20 -2.83 -15.35
CA PRO A 182 16.94 -2.85 -16.62
C PRO A 182 17.07 -1.47 -17.28
N HIS A 183 16.37 -0.45 -16.78
CA HIS A 183 16.26 0.86 -17.43
C HIS A 183 17.26 1.89 -16.89
N SER A 184 17.70 1.76 -15.62
CA SER A 184 18.60 2.73 -14.99
C SER A 184 19.55 2.08 -13.98
N LEU A 185 20.84 2.11 -14.31
CA LEU A 185 21.89 1.68 -13.38
C LEU A 185 21.92 2.55 -12.12
N ASP A 186 21.67 3.85 -12.25
CA ASP A 186 21.66 4.77 -11.09
C ASP A 186 20.56 4.41 -10.10
N VAL A 187 19.37 4.07 -10.59
CA VAL A 187 18.26 3.59 -9.73
C VAL A 187 18.65 2.30 -9.02
N ALA A 188 19.25 1.34 -9.73
CA ALA A 188 19.69 0.09 -9.14
C ALA A 188 20.76 0.28 -8.06
N LEU A 189 21.77 1.12 -8.33
CA LEU A 189 22.85 1.44 -7.37
C LEU A 189 22.32 2.18 -6.14
N ASN A 190 21.43 3.16 -6.33
CA ASN A 190 20.80 3.85 -5.22
C ASN A 190 19.94 2.88 -4.37
N ALA A 191 19.21 1.95 -5.00
CA ALA A 191 18.42 0.95 -4.29
C ALA A 191 19.31 0.08 -3.39
N VAL A 192 20.48 -0.36 -3.88
CA VAL A 192 21.48 -1.08 -3.07
C VAL A 192 22.00 -0.22 -1.91
N ALA A 193 22.25 1.07 -2.14
CA ALA A 193 22.67 1.98 -1.08
C ALA A 193 21.60 2.12 0.02
N PHE A 194 20.32 2.19 -0.35
CA PHE A 194 19.21 2.22 0.61
C PHE A 194 19.03 0.90 1.35
N LEU A 195 19.24 -0.25 0.69
CA LEU A 195 19.24 -1.55 1.39
C LEU A 195 20.35 -1.61 2.45
N ARG A 196 21.55 -1.09 2.14
CA ARG A 196 22.63 -0.96 3.12
C ARG A 196 22.23 -0.03 4.27
N TYR A 197 21.55 1.09 3.98
CA TYR A 197 21.03 1.97 5.01
C TYR A 197 20.02 1.26 5.93
N CYS A 198 19.05 0.54 5.38
CA CYS A 198 18.10 -0.27 6.15
C CYS A 198 18.81 -1.31 7.04
N ALA A 199 19.86 -1.97 6.52
CA ALA A 199 20.65 -2.93 7.28
C ALA A 199 21.40 -2.29 8.47
N LEU A 200 21.96 -1.08 8.28
CA LEU A 200 22.62 -0.34 9.36
C LEU A 200 21.62 0.05 10.45
N GLN A 201 20.45 0.58 10.07
CA GLN A 201 19.40 0.93 11.02
C GLN A 201 18.90 -0.28 11.80
N LEU A 202 18.79 -1.45 11.16
CA LEU A 202 18.43 -2.69 11.85
C LEU A 202 19.52 -3.12 12.84
N ALA A 203 20.79 -3.05 12.46
CA ALA A 203 21.91 -3.38 13.33
C ALA A 203 22.01 -2.45 14.56
N GLU A 204 21.59 -1.19 14.42
CA GLU A 204 21.54 -0.20 15.49
C GLU A 204 20.27 -0.32 16.37
N GLY A 205 19.35 -1.24 16.06
CA GLY A 205 18.11 -1.44 16.81
C GLY A 205 16.97 -0.48 16.46
N GLY A 206 17.04 0.18 15.30
CA GLY A 206 16.04 1.14 14.81
C GLY A 206 14.74 0.52 14.28
N VAL A 207 14.55 -0.79 14.41
CA VAL A 207 13.31 -1.50 14.09
C VAL A 207 12.88 -2.27 15.34
N ALA A 208 11.63 -2.09 15.77
CA ALA A 208 11.09 -2.81 16.93
C ALA A 208 11.30 -4.32 16.77
N ASP A 209 11.74 -4.95 17.87
CA ASP A 209 12.21 -6.33 17.90
C ASP A 209 11.19 -7.26 17.21
N VAL A 210 11.64 -8.00 16.20
CA VAL A 210 10.80 -9.03 15.57
C VAL A 210 10.62 -10.09 16.64
N PRO A 211 9.39 -10.44 17.07
CA PRO A 211 9.21 -11.51 18.04
C PRO A 211 9.91 -12.75 17.49
N GLY A 212 10.95 -13.19 18.18
CA GLY A 212 11.65 -14.43 17.85
C GLY A 212 10.64 -15.58 17.88
N PRO A 213 10.88 -16.68 17.13
CA PRO A 213 10.07 -17.87 17.28
C PRO A 213 10.07 -18.24 18.76
N GLU A 214 8.89 -18.33 19.37
CA GLU A 214 8.71 -18.71 20.77
C GLU A 214 9.51 -20.01 21.01
N ASP A 215 10.57 -19.93 21.81
CA ASP A 215 11.39 -21.08 22.19
C ASP A 215 10.54 -21.90 23.17
N ASP A 216 9.86 -22.92 22.65
CA ASP A 216 9.03 -23.88 23.38
C ASP A 216 9.92 -24.82 24.21
N ARG A 217 10.69 -24.24 25.15
CA ARG A 217 11.55 -24.99 26.07
C ARG A 217 11.31 -24.54 27.51
N GLY A 218 10.71 -25.44 28.27
CA GLY A 218 10.86 -25.44 29.72
C GLY A 218 9.59 -25.68 30.52
N GLY A 219 8.86 -26.75 30.22
CA GLY A 219 7.82 -27.30 31.10
C GLY A 219 8.22 -28.66 31.65
N GLU A 220 9.36 -28.76 32.35
CA GLU A 220 9.71 -29.95 33.13
C GLU A 220 9.50 -29.68 34.63
N GLY A 221 8.44 -30.27 35.16
CA GLY A 221 8.30 -30.91 36.47
C GLY A 221 8.81 -30.19 37.73
N GLU A 222 7.87 -29.75 38.56
CA GLU A 222 7.99 -29.84 40.02
C GLU A 222 6.64 -30.28 40.61
N GLU A 223 6.55 -31.56 41.01
CA GLU A 223 5.52 -32.05 41.93
C GLU A 223 5.88 -31.62 43.36
N PRO A 224 4.96 -31.03 44.15
CA PRO A 224 5.21 -30.77 45.55
C PRO A 224 4.94 -32.02 46.39
N GLY A 225 5.96 -32.40 47.15
CA GLY A 225 6.05 -33.60 47.96
C GLY A 225 5.06 -33.70 49.13
N SER A 226 4.88 -34.97 49.51
CA SER A 226 4.10 -35.57 50.58
C SER A 226 4.22 -34.95 51.97
N GLU A 227 3.09 -34.69 52.63
CA GLU A 227 2.96 -34.50 54.09
C GLU A 227 3.13 -35.84 54.84
N PRO A 228 3.84 -35.87 55.98
CA PRO A 228 3.81 -37.02 56.88
C PRO A 228 2.74 -36.85 57.97
N THR A 229 1.83 -37.82 58.04
CA THR A 229 0.91 -38.03 59.17
C THR A 229 1.62 -38.83 60.27
N SER A 230 1.40 -38.47 61.53
CA SER A 230 1.50 -39.41 62.67
C SER A 230 0.78 -38.89 63.94
N PRO A 231 0.33 -39.81 64.82
CA PRO A 231 -0.87 -39.70 65.69
C PRO A 231 -0.44 -39.55 67.19
N PRO A 232 -1.29 -39.71 68.24
CA PRO A 232 -2.70 -40.12 68.38
C PRO A 232 -3.71 -39.03 68.76
#